data_AF-A0A2H0SB91-F1
#
_entry.id   AF-A0A2H0SB91-F1
#
_cell.length_a   1.000
_cell.length_b   1.000
_cell.length_c   1.000
_cell.angle_alpha   90.00
_cell.angle_beta   90.00
_cell.angle_gamma   90.00
#
_symmetry.space_group_name_H-M   'P 1'
#
loop_
_entity.id
_entity.type
_entity.pdbx_description
1 polymer ?
#
loop_
_entity_poly.entity_id
_entity_poly.type
_entity_poly.pdbx_seq_one_letter_code
_entity_poly.pdbx_strand_id
1 'polypeptide(L)' 'MNEYVKRQEVNFLFSKFETIAVNDEIAQRAGEIRRRFKTGIIDAIIAATTIHTNATLITKNVKHFEGIPELEIKTIA' A
#
# COMPACT_ATOMS: atom_id res chain seq x y z
N MET A 1 8.04 27.52 -7.30
CA MET A 1 6.79 26.77 -7.58
C MET A 1 5.80 27.04 -6.45
N ASN A 2 4.61 27.60 -6.73
CA ASN A 2 3.61 27.80 -5.67
C ASN A 2 2.94 26.47 -5.29
N GLU A 3 2.27 26.42 -4.15
CA GLU A 3 1.62 25.23 -3.60
C GLU A 3 0.56 24.63 -4.54
N TYR A 4 -0.16 25.49 -5.27
CA TYR A 4 -1.18 25.09 -6.23
C TYR A 4 -0.59 24.26 -7.39
N VAL A 5 0.54 24.70 -7.97
CA VAL A 5 1.19 23.96 -9.06
C VAL A 5 1.68 22.59 -8.59
N LYS A 6 2.22 22.48 -7.36
CA LYS A 6 2.62 21.18 -6.77
C LYS A 6 1.44 20.22 -6.62
N ARG A 7 0.26 20.72 -6.21
CA ARG A 7 -0.97 19.91 -6.08
C ARG A 7 -1.39 19.32 -7.44
N GLN A 8 -1.30 20.12 -8.51
CA GLN A 8 -1.66 19.68 -9.86
C GLN A 8 -0.72 18.59 -10.38
N GLU A 9 0.58 18.71 -10.14
CA GLU A 9 1.56 17.67 -10.52
C GLU A 9 1.29 16.34 -9.81
N VAL A 10 0.97 16.37 -8.51
CA VAL A 10 0.61 15.18 -7.74
C VAL A 10 -0.70 14.56 -8.26
N ASN A 11 -1.72 15.37 -8.50
CA ASN A 11 -3.00 14.89 -9.05
C ASN A 11 -2.81 14.29 -10.46
N PHE A 12 -1.96 14.90 -11.28
CA PHE A 12 -1.64 14.36 -12.60
C PHE A 12 -0.94 13.01 -12.49
N LEU A 13 0.01 12.84 -11.56
CA LEU A 13 0.63 11.55 -11.30
C LEU A 13 -0.41 10.50 -10.90
N PHE A 14 -1.28 10.80 -9.91
CA PHE A 14 -2.32 9.87 -9.47
C PHE A 14 -3.35 9.54 -10.55
N SER A 15 -3.61 10.45 -11.50
CA SER A 15 -4.51 10.18 -12.63
C SER A 15 -4.04 9.04 -13.54
N LYS A 16 -2.77 8.62 -13.43
CA LYS A 16 -2.21 7.49 -14.18
C LYS A 16 -2.43 6.13 -13.51
N PHE A 17 -2.98 6.11 -12.30
CA PHE A 17 -3.17 4.91 -11.51
C PHE A 17 -4.63 4.76 -11.10
N GLU A 18 -5.05 3.52 -10.90
CA GLU A 18 -6.30 3.24 -10.21
C GLU A 18 -6.10 3.45 -8.71
N THR A 19 -6.99 4.23 -8.08
CA THR A 19 -6.97 4.44 -6.64
C THR A 19 -7.91 3.45 -5.96
N ILE A 20 -7.35 2.58 -5.12
CA ILE A 20 -8.13 1.60 -4.37
C ILE A 20 -8.58 2.21 -3.05
N ALA A 21 -9.90 2.34 -2.87
CA ALA A 21 -10.47 2.82 -1.62
C ALA A 21 -10.34 1.75 -0.53
N VAL A 22 -10.03 2.17 0.70
CA VAL A 22 -10.01 1.27 1.86
C VAL A 22 -11.46 0.97 2.27
N ASN A 23 -11.94 -0.20 1.89
CA ASN A 23 -13.23 -0.73 2.32
C ASN A 23 -13.10 -1.52 3.64
N ASP A 24 -14.22 -2.02 4.16
CA ASP A 24 -14.26 -2.77 5.42
C ASP A 24 -13.40 -4.05 5.39
N GLU A 25 -13.36 -4.75 4.25
CA GLU A 25 -12.57 -5.98 4.10
C GLU A 25 -11.06 -5.69 4.19
N ILE A 26 -10.60 -4.65 3.49
CA ILE A 26 -9.21 -4.18 3.56
C ILE A 26 -8.88 -3.70 4.98
N ALA A 27 -9.78 -2.93 5.61
CA ALA A 27 -9.57 -2.41 6.96
C ALA A 27 -9.45 -3.52 8.01
N GLN A 28 -10.34 -4.53 7.94
CA GLN A 28 -10.30 -5.68 8.84
C GLN A 28 -9.01 -6.48 8.65
N ARG A 29 -8.66 -6.82 7.40
CA ARG A 29 -7.43 -7.55 7.09
C ARG A 29 -6.19 -6.78 7.51
N ALA A 30 -6.16 -5.46 7.34
CA ALA A 30 -5.06 -4.62 7.83
C ALA A 30 -4.92 -4.68 9.36
N GLY A 31 -6.05 -4.68 10.09
CA GLY A 31 -6.07 -4.87 11.55
C GLY A 31 -5.45 -6.21 11.97
N GLU A 32 -5.79 -7.29 11.27
CA GLU A 32 -5.24 -8.62 11.51
C GLU A 32 -3.73 -8.70 11.22
N ILE A 33 -3.30 -8.17 10.07
CA ILE A 33 -1.89 -8.08 9.70
C ILE A 33 -1.11 -7.33 10.78
N ARG A 34 -1.58 -6.14 11.16
CA ARG A 34 -0.93 -5.34 12.20
C ARG A 34 -0.86 -6.08 13.53
N ARG A 35 -1.94 -6.74 13.94
CA ARG A 35 -2.00 -7.49 15.21
C ARG A 35 -0.95 -8.62 15.24
N ARG A 36 -0.84 -9.36 14.12
CA ARG A 36 0.02 -10.56 14.00
C ARG A 36 1.48 -10.22 13.73
N PHE A 37 1.77 -9.28 12.85
CA PHE A 37 3.13 -8.97 12.37
C PHE A 37 3.72 -7.68 12.95
N LYS A 38 2.96 -6.95 13.78
CA LYS A 38 3.40 -5.71 14.45
C LYS A 38 3.90 -4.62 13.49
N THR A 39 3.39 -4.63 12.26
CA THR A 39 3.69 -3.62 11.23
C THR A 39 3.11 -2.26 11.59
N GLY A 40 3.61 -1.20 10.93
CA GLY A 40 2.95 0.10 10.95
C GLY A 40 1.54 0.01 10.37
N ILE A 41 0.61 0.85 10.84
CA ILE A 41 -0.78 0.82 10.34
C ILE A 41 -0.87 1.04 8.83
N ILE A 42 -0.03 1.94 8.30
CA ILE A 42 0.00 2.23 6.86
C ILE A 42 0.55 1.04 6.07
N ASP A 43 1.63 0.41 6.54
CA ASP A 43 2.18 -0.80 5.92
C ASP A 43 1.16 -1.94 5.93
N ALA A 44 0.39 -2.09 7.02
CA ALA A 44 -0.67 -3.08 7.11
C ALA A 44 -1.81 -2.83 6.11
N ILE A 45 -2.21 -1.56 5.91
CA ILE A 45 -3.21 -1.18 4.90
C ILE A 45 -2.68 -1.46 3.50
N ILE A 46 -1.43 -1.09 3.20
CA ILE A 46 -0.81 -1.37 1.90
C ILE A 46 -0.80 -2.88 1.62
N ALA A 47 -0.33 -3.68 2.59
CA ALA A 47 -0.30 -5.13 2.46
C ALA A 47 -1.71 -5.73 2.25
N ALA A 48 -2.70 -5.30 3.06
CA ALA A 48 -4.08 -5.76 2.92
C ALA A 48 -4.67 -5.40 1.56
N THR A 49 -4.46 -4.18 1.07
CA THR A 49 -4.91 -3.75 -0.26
C THR A 49 -4.24 -4.55 -1.38
N THR A 50 -2.92 -4.79 -1.29
CA THR A 50 -2.20 -5.61 -2.28
C THR A 50 -2.75 -7.03 -2.35
N ILE A 51 -2.99 -7.67 -1.20
CA ILE A 51 -3.55 -9.02 -1.15
C ILE A 51 -5.00 -9.01 -1.66
N HIS A 52 -5.83 -8.05 -1.25
CA HIS A 52 -7.23 -7.95 -1.68
C HIS A 52 -7.37 -7.79 -3.20
N THR A 53 -6.41 -7.11 -3.84
CA THR A 53 -6.38 -6.89 -5.28
C THR A 53 -5.60 -7.95 -6.07
N ASN A 54 -5.05 -8.98 -5.39
CA ASN A 54 -4.13 -9.96 -5.99
C ASN A 54 -2.98 -9.31 -6.79
N ALA A 55 -2.48 -8.17 -6.30
CA ALA A 55 -1.42 -7.41 -6.94
C ALA A 55 -0.04 -7.79 -6.38
N THR A 56 1.02 -7.32 -7.04
CA THR A 56 2.39 -7.39 -6.53
C THR A 56 2.78 -6.05 -5.89
N LEU A 57 3.24 -6.07 -4.62
CA LEU A 57 3.76 -4.87 -3.96
C LEU A 57 5.16 -4.54 -4.48
N ILE A 58 5.27 -3.37 -5.11
CA ILE A 58 6.55 -2.81 -5.54
C ILE A 58 7.07 -1.87 -4.44
N THR A 59 8.21 -2.20 -3.82
CA THR A 59 8.75 -1.40 -2.71
C THR A 59 10.28 -1.50 -2.60
N LYS A 60 10.90 -0.45 -2.04
CA LYS A 60 12.31 -0.49 -1.59
C LYS A 60 12.43 -0.93 -0.11
N ASN A 61 11.33 -0.92 0.65
CA ASN A 61 11.30 -1.21 2.08
C ASN A 61 10.84 -2.64 2.38
N VAL A 62 11.42 -3.62 1.68
CA VAL A 62 11.00 -5.04 1.75
C VAL A 62 10.86 -5.54 3.20
N LYS A 63 11.80 -5.16 4.07
CA LYS A 63 11.83 -5.52 5.50
C LYS A 63 10.55 -5.19 6.27
N HIS A 64 9.79 -4.18 5.87
CA HIS A 64 8.54 -3.81 6.56
C HIS A 64 7.38 -4.77 6.25
N PHE A 65 7.53 -5.57 5.19
CA PHE A 65 6.49 -6.44 4.65
C PHE A 65 6.90 -7.93 4.70
N GLU A 66 8.14 -8.22 5.13
CA GLU A 66 8.66 -9.57 5.26
C GLU A 66 7.81 -10.41 6.23
N GLY A 67 7.49 -11.64 5.82
CA GLY A 67 6.76 -12.61 6.64
C GLY A 67 5.24 -12.45 6.62
N ILE A 68 4.68 -11.44 5.93
CA ILE A 68 3.23 -11.35 5.70
C ILE A 68 2.83 -12.42 4.66
N PRO A 69 1.95 -13.37 5.01
CA PRO A 69 1.52 -14.42 4.09
C PRO A 69 0.72 -13.83 2.93
N GLU A 70 0.77 -14.50 1.78
CA GLU A 70 0.03 -14.15 0.54
C GLU A 70 0.46 -12.83 -0.11
N LEU A 71 1.37 -12.07 0.51
CA LEU A 71 1.89 -10.84 -0.05
C LEU A 71 3.03 -11.11 -1.04
N GLU A 72 2.77 -10.92 -2.33
CA GLU A 72 3.82 -10.94 -3.35
C GLU A 72 4.58 -9.59 -3.35
N ILE A 73 5.91 -9.63 -3.24
CA ILE A 73 6.76 -8.44 -3.17
C ILE A 73 7.81 -8.48 -4.28
N LYS A 74 8.01 -7.36 -4.97
CA LYS A 74 9.16 -7.14 -5.85
C LYS A 74 9.85 -5.82 -5.54
N THR A 75 11.17 -5.82 -5.70
CA THR A 75 12.00 -4.62 -5.61
C THR A 75 12.22 -4.05 -7.00
N ILE A 76 12.22 -2.71 -7.12
CA ILE A 76 12.75 -2.05 -8.33
C ILE A 76 14.26 -1.89 -8.18
N ALA A 77 15.00 -2.29 -9.22
CA ALA A 77 16.44 -2.06 -9.34
C ALA A 77 16.75 -0.57 -9.52
#